data_AF-A0A5B7B8N1-F1
#
_entry.id   AF-A0A5B7B8N1-F1
#
_cell.length_a   1.000
_cell.length_b   1.000
_cell.length_c   1.000
_cell.angle_alpha   90.00
_cell.angle_beta   90.00
_cell.angle_gamma   90.00
#
_symmetry.space_group_name_H-M   'P 1'
#
loop_
_entity.id
_entity.type
_entity.pdbx_description
1 polymer ?
#
loop_
_entity_poly.entity_id
_entity_poly.type
_entity_poly.pdbx_seq_one_letter_code
_entity_poly.pdbx_strand_id
1 'polypeptide(L)'
;DKHPHVVRRESGITYIDEFAFEQLMDISPELYTQYLEGWSRSYYLPSKHLEAIFQYGSKDKPITSLEVNIYQDAIQEVKNRLSSLPSVRAYDVLSELDKVSYKSSSAAGYDYLGAKGPIFGENHSRAISRAKATMWSVVENDINGIEHAIETAVPDVGYTRTQLADLTERTKVRGVWGRAFHYILLEGLVADPLLQAFKQADTFYHIGSDPLESVPRLLSNTAQQCKWIYALDWKQFDATVSRFEINAAFDIIKDKVTFPNKETEITFELCRQLFIHKKVAAPDGCIYWAHKGIPSGSYFTSIIGSIVNRLRIEYLWRYITGHSPKVCFTQGDDSLCGDDQLVKPEDIAQVATNIGWYFNPDKTEYSTVPEMVSFLGRTFVGGLNTRDLKKCLRLLIFPEYKVESGRISAYRAKSISEDAGHLSDILNKIATRLRRHYGVASEEEVPSYFKRYVPGM
;
A
#
# COMPACT_ATOMS: atom_id res chain seq x y z
N ASP A 1 10.61 -15.70 -21.02
CA ASP A 1 9.48 -16.63 -21.26
C ASP A 1 8.22 -15.89 -21.66
N LYS A 2 7.32 -16.55 -22.40
CA LYS A 2 5.99 -16.01 -22.76
C LYS A 2 4.90 -16.61 -21.87
N HIS A 3 3.78 -15.90 -21.69
CA HIS A 3 2.63 -16.39 -20.91
C HIS A 3 1.27 -16.06 -21.55
N PRO A 4 0.19 -16.75 -21.16
CA PRO A 4 -1.15 -16.55 -21.74
C PRO A 4 -1.99 -15.48 -21.01
N HIS A 5 -1.54 -14.94 -19.87
CA HIS A 5 -2.31 -13.95 -19.11
C HIS A 5 -2.52 -12.65 -19.91
N VAL A 6 -3.76 -12.14 -19.93
CA VAL A 6 -4.15 -10.89 -20.61
C VAL A 6 -4.77 -9.92 -19.61
N VAL A 7 -4.29 -8.68 -19.61
CA VAL A 7 -4.87 -7.61 -18.78
C VAL A 7 -6.18 -7.13 -19.41
N ARG A 8 -7.29 -7.34 -18.72
CA ARG A 8 -8.63 -6.94 -19.16
C ARG A 8 -8.95 -5.50 -18.70
N ARG A 9 -8.30 -4.51 -19.32
CA ARG A 9 -8.66 -3.10 -19.18
C ARG A 9 -8.70 -2.43 -20.55
N GLU A 10 -9.75 -1.64 -20.75
CA GLU A 10 -9.90 -0.82 -21.95
C GLU A 10 -8.92 0.35 -21.89
N SER A 11 -8.18 0.56 -22.98
CA SER A 11 -7.15 1.59 -23.06
C SER A 11 -7.78 2.95 -23.37
N GLY A 12 -7.32 3.99 -22.69
CA GLY A 12 -7.68 5.38 -22.98
C GLY A 12 -9.08 5.81 -22.55
N ILE A 13 -9.74 5.07 -21.65
CA ILE A 13 -11.11 5.36 -21.23
C ILE A 13 -11.16 6.14 -19.91
N THR A 14 -11.92 7.23 -19.92
CA THR A 14 -12.35 7.98 -18.74
C THR A 14 -13.81 7.67 -18.44
N TYR A 15 -14.08 7.07 -17.28
CA TYR A 15 -15.42 6.93 -16.74
C TYR A 15 -15.81 8.19 -15.99
N ILE A 16 -17.04 8.63 -16.20
CA ILE A 16 -17.68 9.72 -15.49
C ILE A 16 -18.92 9.15 -14.79
N ASP A 17 -19.10 9.50 -13.51
CA ASP A 17 -20.35 9.27 -12.80
C ASP A 17 -21.32 10.38 -13.22
N GLU A 18 -22.05 10.14 -14.32
CA GLU A 18 -22.94 11.14 -14.94
C GLU A 18 -23.97 11.69 -13.96
N PHE A 19 -24.48 10.84 -13.06
CA PHE A 19 -25.46 11.26 -12.05
C PHE A 19 -24.87 12.30 -11.10
N ALA A 20 -23.66 12.06 -10.57
CA ALA A 20 -23.00 13.00 -9.69
C ALA A 20 -22.51 14.25 -10.45
N PHE A 21 -22.09 14.07 -11.71
CA PHE A 21 -21.64 15.14 -12.58
C PHE A 21 -22.76 16.15 -12.86
N GLU A 22 -23.95 15.67 -13.24
CA GLU A 22 -25.14 16.52 -13.41
C GLU A 22 -25.45 17.35 -12.16
N GLN A 23 -25.35 16.74 -10.97
CA GLN A 23 -25.59 17.47 -9.71
C GLN A 23 -24.51 18.53 -9.45
N LEU A 24 -23.24 18.26 -9.76
CA LEU A 24 -22.17 19.25 -9.61
C LEU A 24 -22.38 20.42 -10.57
N MET A 25 -22.69 20.14 -11.83
CA MET A 25 -22.89 21.17 -12.86
C MET A 25 -24.08 22.09 -12.56
N ASP A 26 -25.12 21.59 -11.89
CA ASP A 26 -26.24 22.43 -11.41
C ASP A 26 -25.87 23.26 -10.16
N ILE A 27 -25.03 22.74 -9.27
CA ILE A 27 -24.67 23.42 -8.01
C ILE A 27 -23.59 24.48 -8.22
N SER A 28 -22.52 24.12 -8.93
CA SER A 28 -21.39 25.01 -9.20
C SER A 28 -20.59 24.46 -10.40
N PRO A 29 -20.96 24.87 -11.63
CA PRO A 29 -20.22 24.48 -12.83
C PRO A 29 -18.78 25.04 -12.84
N GLU A 30 -18.52 26.14 -12.13
CA GLU A 30 -17.21 26.77 -12.07
C GLU A 30 -16.16 25.86 -11.41
N LEU A 31 -16.56 25.07 -10.41
CA LEU A 31 -15.66 24.11 -9.77
C LEU A 31 -15.18 23.04 -10.74
N TYR A 32 -16.02 22.65 -11.70
CA TYR A 32 -15.63 21.68 -12.71
C TYR A 32 -14.53 22.26 -13.60
N THR A 33 -14.80 23.41 -14.23
CA THR A 33 -13.86 24.07 -15.14
C THR A 33 -12.55 24.44 -14.46
N GLN A 34 -12.58 24.88 -13.19
CA GLN A 34 -11.36 25.29 -12.49
C GLN A 34 -10.52 24.14 -11.95
N TYR A 35 -11.14 23.03 -11.54
CA TYR A 35 -10.45 22.03 -10.72
C TYR A 35 -10.61 20.56 -11.16
N LEU A 36 -11.58 20.22 -12.01
CA LEU A 36 -11.87 18.83 -12.37
C LEU A 36 -11.63 18.55 -13.85
N GLU A 37 -11.75 19.54 -14.74
CA GLU A 37 -11.50 19.35 -16.16
C GLU A 37 -10.09 18.77 -16.40
N GLY A 38 -9.99 17.80 -17.32
CA GLY A 38 -8.73 17.10 -17.60
C GLY A 38 -8.39 15.95 -16.66
N TRP A 39 -9.12 15.74 -15.56
CA TRP A 39 -8.87 14.65 -14.63
C TRP A 39 -9.49 13.32 -15.07
N SER A 40 -8.86 12.21 -14.67
CA SER A 40 -9.42 10.88 -14.81
C SER A 40 -8.86 9.93 -13.77
N ARG A 41 -9.67 8.95 -13.37
CA ARG A 41 -9.23 7.85 -12.50
C ARG A 41 -9.19 6.50 -13.21
N SER A 42 -9.89 6.32 -14.33
CA SER A 42 -9.95 5.04 -15.05
C SER A 42 -9.00 4.96 -16.23
N TYR A 43 -8.34 6.07 -16.59
CA TYR A 43 -7.49 6.14 -17.78
C TYR A 43 -6.30 5.18 -17.69
N TYR A 44 -6.31 4.18 -18.56
CA TYR A 44 -5.31 3.12 -18.62
C TYR A 44 -4.56 3.16 -19.96
N LEU A 45 -3.24 3.00 -19.91
CA LEU A 45 -2.39 2.81 -21.09
C LEU A 45 -1.48 1.60 -20.87
N PRO A 46 -1.45 0.62 -21.79
CA PRO A 46 -0.55 -0.53 -21.69
C PRO A 46 0.93 -0.14 -21.57
N SER A 47 1.36 0.91 -22.27
CA SER A 47 2.73 1.42 -22.19
C SER A 47 3.11 1.93 -20.80
N LYS A 48 2.19 2.64 -20.12
CA LYS A 48 2.39 3.11 -18.74
C LYS A 48 2.37 1.98 -17.73
N HIS A 49 1.64 0.91 -18.03
CA HIS A 49 1.69 -0.30 -17.21
C HIS A 49 3.06 -0.98 -17.29
N LEU A 50 3.62 -1.13 -18.50
CA LEU A 50 4.98 -1.63 -18.67
C LEU A 50 6.02 -0.72 -18.03
N GLU A 51 5.88 0.60 -18.15
CA GLU A 51 6.75 1.56 -17.46
C GLU A 51 6.76 1.33 -15.94
N ALA A 52 5.60 1.10 -15.33
CA ALA A 52 5.49 0.80 -13.90
C ALA A 52 6.21 -0.51 -13.50
N ILE A 53 6.22 -1.51 -14.37
CA ILE A 53 6.98 -2.76 -14.16
C ILE A 53 8.48 -2.49 -14.28
N PHE A 54 8.90 -1.76 -15.31
CA PHE A 54 10.32 -1.49 -15.57
C PHE A 54 10.99 -0.59 -14.52
N GLN A 55 10.23 0.16 -13.72
CA GLN A 55 10.76 0.90 -12.57
C GLN A 55 11.52 0.00 -11.57
N TYR A 56 11.12 -1.27 -11.45
CA TYR A 56 11.81 -2.25 -10.61
C TYR A 56 13.15 -2.74 -11.18
N GLY A 57 13.44 -2.43 -12.45
CA GLY A 57 14.70 -2.78 -13.12
C GLY A 57 15.86 -1.83 -12.84
N SER A 58 15.64 -0.77 -12.03
CA SER A 58 16.71 0.14 -11.65
C SER A 58 17.81 -0.57 -10.84
N LYS A 59 19.06 -0.08 -10.93
CA LYS A 59 20.20 -0.68 -10.23
C LYS A 59 19.93 -0.75 -8.72
N ASP A 60 20.28 -1.88 -8.12
CA ASP A 60 20.24 -2.07 -6.67
C ASP A 60 21.37 -1.28 -6.00
N LYS A 61 21.07 -0.59 -4.90
CA LYS A 61 22.05 0.21 -4.17
C LYS A 61 22.59 -0.64 -3.02
N PRO A 62 23.93 -0.80 -2.90
CA PRO A 62 24.50 -1.54 -1.80
C PRO A 62 24.41 -0.74 -0.51
N ILE A 63 24.44 -1.42 0.64
CA ILE A 63 24.49 -0.77 1.97
C ILE A 63 25.69 0.18 2.12
N THR A 64 26.78 -0.06 1.39
CA THR A 64 27.97 0.80 1.36
C THR A 64 27.73 2.18 0.73
N SER A 65 26.54 2.41 0.15
CA SER A 65 26.10 3.75 -0.23
C SER A 65 25.64 4.60 0.96
N LEU A 66 25.44 4.00 2.14
CA LEU A 66 25.05 4.67 3.38
C LEU A 66 26.25 4.79 4.34
N GLU A 67 26.15 5.74 5.27
CA GLU A 67 26.94 5.73 6.48
C GLU A 67 26.46 4.59 7.39
N VAL A 68 27.20 3.48 7.38
CA VAL A 68 26.76 2.21 7.99
C VAL A 68 26.44 2.37 9.48
N ASN A 69 27.23 3.15 10.22
CA ASN A 69 26.98 3.36 11.66
C ASN A 69 25.63 4.04 11.91
N ILE A 70 25.29 5.07 11.13
CA ILE A 70 24.01 5.77 11.23
C ILE A 70 22.86 4.83 10.88
N TYR A 71 23.05 3.98 9.88
CA TYR A 71 22.02 3.01 9.50
C TYR A 71 21.83 1.90 10.56
N GLN A 72 22.89 1.46 11.23
CA GLN A 72 22.78 0.54 12.37
C GLN A 72 22.06 1.18 13.55
N ASP A 73 22.34 2.46 13.84
CA ASP A 73 21.61 3.21 14.86
C ASP A 73 20.11 3.34 14.51
N ALA A 74 19.79 3.55 13.23
CA ALA A 74 18.41 3.56 12.74
C ALA A 74 17.73 2.20 12.94
N ILE A 75 18.42 1.09 12.65
CA ILE A 75 17.90 -0.26 12.93
C ILE A 75 17.63 -0.44 14.42
N GLN A 76 18.55 -0.03 15.29
CA GLN A 76 18.39 -0.18 16.73
C GLN A 76 17.21 0.66 17.25
N GLU A 77 17.05 1.89 16.77
CA GLU A 77 15.89 2.73 17.11
C GLU A 77 14.58 2.07 16.66
N VAL A 78 14.51 1.52 15.45
CA VAL A 78 13.32 0.81 14.97
C VAL A 78 13.01 -0.40 15.85
N LYS A 79 14.02 -1.19 16.23
CA LYS A 79 13.83 -2.32 17.16
C LYS A 79 13.31 -1.83 18.52
N ASN A 80 13.85 -0.73 19.04
CA ASN A 80 13.40 -0.14 20.31
C ASN A 80 11.93 0.33 20.22
N ARG A 81 11.53 0.93 19.10
CA ARG A 81 10.13 1.35 18.85
C ARG A 81 9.16 0.20 18.64
N LEU A 82 9.67 -1.00 18.41
CA LEU A 82 8.91 -2.25 18.38
C LEU A 82 9.00 -3.03 19.71
N SER A 83 9.59 -2.46 20.77
CA SER A 83 9.67 -3.14 22.07
C SER A 83 8.29 -3.49 22.65
N SER A 84 7.27 -2.65 22.41
CA SER A 84 5.87 -2.88 22.79
C SER A 84 5.18 -3.99 21.98
N LEU A 85 5.71 -4.34 20.81
CA LEU A 85 5.16 -5.40 19.98
C LEU A 85 5.51 -6.77 20.62
N PRO A 86 4.51 -7.57 21.01
CA PRO A 86 4.75 -8.89 21.58
C PRO A 86 5.36 -9.83 20.54
N SER A 87 6.11 -10.82 21.01
CA SER A 87 6.51 -11.93 20.16
C SER A 87 5.27 -12.74 19.74
N VAL A 88 5.17 -13.07 18.46
CA VAL A 88 4.04 -13.82 17.90
C VAL A 88 4.46 -15.23 17.50
N ARG A 89 3.58 -16.22 17.69
CA ARG A 89 3.80 -17.55 17.15
C ARG A 89 3.36 -17.59 15.69
N ALA A 90 4.23 -18.00 14.79
CA ALA A 90 3.85 -18.29 13.41
C ALA A 90 2.88 -19.48 13.33
N TYR A 91 2.03 -19.54 12.31
CA TYR A 91 1.31 -20.77 11.99
C TYR A 91 2.27 -21.84 11.47
N ASP A 92 2.01 -23.09 11.84
CA ASP A 92 2.78 -24.24 11.38
C ASP A 92 2.49 -24.54 9.89
N VAL A 93 3.52 -24.49 9.05
CA VAL A 93 3.40 -24.79 7.61
C VAL A 93 2.86 -26.20 7.32
N LEU A 94 3.07 -27.16 8.22
CA LEU A 94 2.67 -28.56 8.04
C LEU A 94 1.17 -28.76 8.29
N SER A 95 0.61 -28.03 9.25
CA SER A 95 -0.71 -28.32 9.82
C SER A 95 -1.69 -27.14 9.87
N GLU A 96 -1.25 -25.90 9.63
CA GLU A 96 -2.05 -24.69 9.89
C GLU A 96 -2.15 -23.72 8.70
N LEU A 97 -1.84 -24.15 7.46
CA LEU A 97 -2.00 -23.31 6.25
C LEU A 97 -3.44 -22.84 6.01
N ASP A 98 -4.42 -23.60 6.47
CA ASP A 98 -5.85 -23.29 6.40
C ASP A 98 -6.30 -22.21 7.40
N LYS A 99 -5.46 -21.88 8.39
CA LYS A 99 -5.73 -20.80 9.35
C LYS A 99 -5.38 -19.42 8.82
N VAL A 100 -4.61 -19.33 7.73
CA VAL A 100 -4.19 -18.07 7.13
C VAL A 100 -5.40 -17.34 6.58
N SER A 101 -5.66 -16.12 7.05
CA SER A 101 -6.76 -15.31 6.54
C SER A 101 -6.45 -14.76 5.14
N TYR A 102 -7.46 -14.72 4.27
CA TYR A 102 -7.32 -14.14 2.93
C TYR A 102 -8.67 -13.67 2.37
N LYS A 103 -8.63 -12.74 1.40
CA LYS A 103 -9.83 -12.28 0.70
C LYS A 103 -10.27 -13.27 -0.38
N SER A 104 -11.27 -14.10 -0.09
CA SER A 104 -11.79 -15.14 -0.99
C SER A 104 -12.24 -14.64 -2.36
N SER A 105 -12.76 -13.41 -2.43
CA SER A 105 -13.23 -12.77 -3.67
C SER A 105 -12.11 -12.19 -4.55
N SER A 106 -10.87 -12.16 -4.07
CA SER A 106 -9.73 -11.69 -4.86
C SER A 106 -9.22 -12.76 -5.84
N ALA A 107 -8.57 -12.34 -6.93
CA ALA A 107 -7.99 -13.25 -7.91
C ALA A 107 -6.95 -14.20 -7.26
N ALA A 108 -6.92 -15.45 -7.70
CA ALA A 108 -6.00 -16.47 -7.19
C ALA A 108 -4.59 -16.40 -7.80
N GLY A 109 -4.38 -15.55 -8.80
CA GLY A 109 -3.09 -15.33 -9.44
C GLY A 109 -2.76 -16.38 -10.51
N TYR A 110 -1.48 -16.48 -10.87
CA TYR A 110 -1.02 -17.25 -12.01
C TYR A 110 -1.25 -18.78 -11.83
N ASP A 111 -1.63 -19.46 -12.91
CA ASP A 111 -2.07 -20.87 -12.97
C ASP A 111 -3.34 -21.25 -12.20
N TYR A 112 -4.05 -20.30 -11.61
CA TYR A 112 -5.37 -20.52 -11.00
C TYR A 112 -6.48 -20.00 -11.91
N LEU A 113 -7.66 -20.61 -11.79
CA LEU A 113 -8.87 -20.15 -12.48
C LEU A 113 -9.71 -19.32 -11.52
N GLY A 114 -9.90 -18.04 -11.83
CA GLY A 114 -10.80 -17.16 -11.09
C GLY A 114 -10.30 -16.71 -9.71
N ALA A 115 -11.24 -16.60 -8.77
CA ALA A 115 -10.99 -16.09 -7.42
C ALA A 115 -10.45 -17.17 -6.48
N LYS A 116 -9.80 -16.76 -5.38
CA LYS A 116 -9.25 -17.66 -4.35
C LYS A 116 -10.30 -18.63 -3.78
N GLY A 117 -11.55 -18.19 -3.70
CA GLY A 117 -12.68 -19.02 -3.27
C GLY A 117 -12.73 -19.22 -1.75
N PRO A 118 -13.75 -19.91 -1.24
CA PRO A 118 -13.91 -20.15 0.19
C PRO A 118 -12.83 -21.09 0.74
N ILE A 119 -12.66 -21.10 2.06
CA ILE A 119 -11.79 -22.05 2.75
C ILE A 119 -12.27 -23.48 2.41
N PHE A 120 -11.32 -24.36 2.14
CA PHE A 120 -11.53 -25.74 1.65
C PHE A 120 -12.22 -25.86 0.27
N GLY A 121 -12.46 -24.74 -0.42
CA GLY A 121 -12.84 -24.74 -1.82
C GLY A 121 -11.73 -25.25 -2.75
N GLU A 122 -12.05 -25.48 -4.02
CA GLU A 122 -11.13 -26.05 -5.02
C GLU A 122 -9.78 -25.31 -5.08
N ASN A 123 -9.80 -23.98 -5.27
CA ASN A 123 -8.58 -23.18 -5.37
C ASN A 123 -7.81 -23.12 -4.04
N HIS A 124 -8.48 -23.13 -2.90
CA HIS A 124 -7.83 -23.16 -1.58
C HIS A 124 -7.11 -24.47 -1.35
N SER A 125 -7.78 -25.60 -1.57
CA SER A 125 -7.20 -26.94 -1.44
C SER A 125 -6.00 -27.12 -2.39
N ARG A 126 -6.13 -26.69 -3.65
CA ARG A 126 -5.02 -26.69 -4.61
C ARG A 126 -3.87 -25.78 -4.16
N ALA A 127 -4.15 -24.62 -3.58
CA ALA A 127 -3.13 -23.73 -3.06
C ALA A 127 -2.37 -24.32 -1.87
N ILE A 128 -3.04 -25.02 -0.95
CA ILE A 128 -2.38 -25.75 0.14
C ILE A 128 -1.44 -26.82 -0.42
N SER A 129 -1.90 -27.63 -1.38
CA SER A 129 -1.05 -28.67 -1.99
C SER A 129 0.19 -28.07 -2.66
N ARG A 130 0.03 -26.96 -3.41
CA ARG A 130 1.16 -26.27 -4.05
C ARG A 130 2.10 -25.61 -3.05
N ALA A 131 1.56 -25.03 -1.97
CA ALA A 131 2.36 -24.42 -0.90
C ALA A 131 3.25 -25.49 -0.24
N LYS A 132 2.69 -26.64 0.10
CA LYS A 132 3.44 -27.78 0.66
C LYS A 132 4.51 -28.30 -0.31
N ALA A 133 4.17 -28.49 -1.58
CA ALA A 133 5.13 -28.93 -2.60
C ALA A 133 6.30 -27.94 -2.75
N THR A 134 6.01 -26.64 -2.74
CA THR A 134 7.02 -25.58 -2.81
C THR A 134 7.92 -25.57 -1.57
N MET A 135 7.35 -25.78 -0.38
CA MET A 135 8.15 -25.88 0.84
C MET A 135 9.04 -27.12 0.81
N TRP A 136 8.52 -28.29 0.44
CA TRP A 136 9.30 -29.53 0.39
C TRP A 136 10.41 -29.49 -0.65
N SER A 137 10.21 -28.83 -1.79
CA SER A 137 11.27 -28.65 -2.79
C SER A 137 12.47 -27.86 -2.23
N VAL A 138 12.26 -27.03 -1.21
CA VAL A 138 13.35 -26.34 -0.51
C VAL A 138 13.95 -27.23 0.57
N VAL A 139 13.11 -27.80 1.43
CA VAL A 139 13.56 -28.59 2.59
C VAL A 139 14.37 -29.82 2.17
N GLU A 140 13.99 -30.49 1.08
CA GLU A 140 14.68 -31.71 0.61
C GLU A 140 16.04 -31.43 -0.06
N ASN A 141 16.24 -30.22 -0.60
CA ASN A 141 17.41 -29.88 -1.42
C ASN A 141 18.45 -28.99 -0.69
N ASP A 142 18.29 -28.80 0.63
CA ASP A 142 19.17 -28.03 1.50
C ASP A 142 19.60 -26.68 0.89
N ILE A 143 20.90 -26.38 0.79
CA ILE A 143 21.45 -25.10 0.29
C ILE A 143 20.94 -24.75 -1.13
N ASN A 144 20.74 -25.76 -1.98
CA ASN A 144 20.30 -25.55 -3.37
C ASN A 144 18.78 -25.40 -3.48
N GLY A 145 18.02 -25.71 -2.42
CA GLY A 145 16.56 -25.71 -2.46
C GLY A 145 15.96 -24.33 -2.70
N ILE A 146 16.52 -23.29 -2.08
CA ILE A 146 16.05 -21.90 -2.28
C ILE A 146 16.37 -21.42 -3.70
N GLU A 147 17.58 -21.68 -4.19
CA GLU A 147 17.97 -21.30 -5.56
C GLU A 147 17.04 -21.96 -6.58
N HIS A 148 16.79 -23.26 -6.44
CA HIS A 148 15.83 -23.98 -7.24
C HIS A 148 14.42 -23.38 -7.16
N ALA A 149 13.95 -23.01 -5.96
CA ALA A 149 12.64 -22.39 -5.78
C ALA A 149 12.54 -21.00 -6.42
N ILE A 150 13.61 -20.21 -6.44
CA ILE A 150 13.67 -18.92 -7.15
C ILE A 150 13.62 -19.15 -8.67
N GLU A 151 14.43 -20.08 -9.17
CA GLU A 151 14.51 -20.41 -10.60
C GLU A 151 13.19 -20.97 -11.14
N THR A 152 12.51 -21.79 -10.35
CA THR A 152 11.23 -22.43 -10.72
C THR A 152 10.01 -21.64 -10.23
N ALA A 153 10.20 -20.49 -9.58
CA ALA A 153 9.12 -19.69 -9.02
C ALA A 153 8.04 -19.38 -10.05
N VAL A 154 6.79 -19.50 -9.63
CA VAL A 154 5.62 -19.11 -10.41
C VAL A 154 5.58 -17.58 -10.48
N PRO A 155 5.36 -16.98 -11.67
CA PRO A 155 5.30 -15.53 -11.76
C PRO A 155 4.07 -14.95 -11.07
N ASP A 156 4.23 -13.77 -10.50
CA ASP A 156 3.11 -12.93 -10.11
C ASP A 156 2.43 -12.39 -11.37
N VAL A 157 1.12 -12.19 -11.31
CA VAL A 157 0.40 -11.58 -12.42
C VAL A 157 0.58 -10.06 -12.38
N GLY A 158 1.01 -9.43 -13.48
CA GLY A 158 1.08 -7.97 -13.61
C GLY A 158 -0.31 -7.35 -13.70
N TYR A 159 -1.00 -7.19 -12.57
CA TYR A 159 -2.25 -6.45 -12.48
C TYR A 159 -1.99 -4.95 -12.43
N THR A 160 -3.06 -4.18 -12.56
CA THR A 160 -3.00 -2.72 -12.53
C THR A 160 -4.16 -2.12 -11.75
N ARG A 161 -3.86 -1.02 -11.05
CA ARG A 161 -4.84 -0.07 -10.54
C ARG A 161 -4.60 1.28 -11.19
N THR A 162 -5.66 1.89 -11.68
CA THR A 162 -5.58 3.27 -12.18
C THR A 162 -5.80 4.22 -11.01
N GLN A 163 -5.05 5.32 -11.01
CA GLN A 163 -5.15 6.33 -9.96
C GLN A 163 -5.73 7.60 -10.54
N LEU A 164 -6.33 8.40 -9.67
CA LEU A 164 -6.77 9.73 -10.03
C LEU A 164 -5.55 10.55 -10.48
N ALA A 165 -5.61 11.08 -11.70
CA ALA A 165 -4.52 11.79 -12.33
C ALA A 165 -5.06 12.93 -13.20
N ASP A 166 -4.29 14.01 -13.29
CA ASP A 166 -4.49 15.06 -14.27
C ASP A 166 -3.90 14.59 -15.60
N LEU A 167 -4.73 14.37 -16.61
CA LEU A 167 -4.29 13.88 -17.92
C LEU A 167 -3.53 14.94 -18.71
N THR A 168 -3.62 16.21 -18.32
CA THR A 168 -2.84 17.29 -18.94
C THR A 168 -1.39 17.30 -18.47
N GLU A 169 -1.14 16.84 -17.24
CA GLU A 169 0.20 16.76 -16.66
C GLU A 169 0.82 15.36 -16.85
N ARG A 170 0.13 14.31 -16.39
CA ARG A 170 0.69 12.96 -16.34
C ARG A 170 -0.35 11.87 -16.16
N THR A 171 -0.30 10.84 -17.00
CA THR A 171 -1.01 9.58 -16.75
C THR A 171 -0.34 8.76 -15.65
N LYS A 172 -1.12 8.27 -14.67
CA LYS A 172 -0.63 7.46 -13.56
C LYS A 172 -1.28 6.08 -13.52
N VAL A 173 -0.48 5.05 -13.76
CA VAL A 173 -0.86 3.64 -13.64
C VAL A 173 -0.01 3.01 -12.54
N ARG A 174 -0.63 2.36 -11.54
CA ARG A 174 0.10 1.61 -10.49
C ARG A 174 0.11 0.14 -10.85
N GLY A 175 1.30 -0.43 -11.04
CA GLY A 175 1.46 -1.87 -11.14
C GLY A 175 1.09 -2.55 -9.82
N VAL A 176 0.43 -3.70 -9.91
CA VAL A 176 0.07 -4.54 -8.77
C VAL A 176 0.57 -5.95 -9.02
N TRP A 177 1.37 -6.45 -8.08
CA TRP A 177 1.90 -7.81 -8.13
C TRP A 177 0.82 -8.80 -7.69
N GLY A 178 0.12 -9.39 -8.66
CA GLY A 178 -0.93 -10.38 -8.47
C GLY A 178 -0.38 -11.72 -8.01
N ARG A 179 0.00 -11.78 -6.74
CA ARG A 179 0.74 -12.90 -6.16
C ARG A 179 -0.06 -14.19 -6.19
N ALA A 180 0.62 -15.27 -6.57
CA ALA A 180 0.00 -16.59 -6.67
C ALA A 180 -0.52 -17.06 -5.29
N PHE A 181 -1.68 -17.71 -5.27
CA PHE A 181 -2.38 -17.98 -4.01
C PHE A 181 -1.58 -18.83 -3.00
N HIS A 182 -0.83 -19.83 -3.47
CA HIS A 182 0.02 -20.62 -2.58
C HIS A 182 1.12 -19.79 -1.89
N TYR A 183 1.68 -18.76 -2.55
CA TYR A 183 2.64 -17.86 -1.90
C TYR A 183 1.96 -16.97 -0.86
N ILE A 184 0.72 -16.51 -1.10
CA ILE A 184 -0.05 -15.80 -0.09
C ILE A 184 -0.26 -16.66 1.16
N LEU A 185 -0.52 -17.96 1.01
CA LEU A 185 -0.63 -18.87 2.16
C LEU A 185 0.69 -19.02 2.90
N LEU A 186 1.81 -19.24 2.19
CA LEU A 186 3.14 -19.35 2.82
C LEU A 186 3.54 -18.07 3.57
N GLU A 187 3.33 -16.90 2.96
CA GLU A 187 3.63 -15.62 3.61
C GLU A 187 2.74 -15.36 4.82
N GLY A 188 1.45 -15.71 4.70
CA GLY A 188 0.47 -15.50 5.75
C GLY A 188 0.72 -16.31 7.02
N LEU A 189 1.52 -17.37 6.98
CA LEU A 189 1.94 -18.12 8.18
C LEU A 189 2.56 -17.20 9.24
N VAL A 190 3.28 -16.17 8.80
CA VAL A 190 3.96 -15.21 9.67
C VAL A 190 3.31 -13.82 9.58
N ALA A 191 2.96 -13.38 8.36
CA ALA A 191 2.43 -12.04 8.16
C ALA A 191 1.07 -11.82 8.85
N ASP A 192 0.17 -12.81 8.84
CA ASP A 192 -1.15 -12.68 9.45
C ASP A 192 -1.08 -12.50 10.98
N PRO A 193 -0.46 -13.41 11.77
CA PRO A 193 -0.35 -13.21 13.21
C PRO A 193 0.41 -11.93 13.58
N LEU A 194 1.45 -11.54 12.81
CA LEU A 194 2.12 -10.25 12.99
C LEU A 194 1.18 -9.07 12.77
N LEU A 195 0.39 -9.07 11.69
CA LEU A 195 -0.57 -8.00 11.42
C LEU A 195 -1.60 -7.87 12.53
N GLN A 196 -2.09 -8.98 13.09
CA GLN A 196 -3.01 -8.91 14.23
C GLN A 196 -2.34 -8.30 15.46
N ALA A 197 -1.09 -8.66 15.75
CA ALA A 197 -0.33 -8.04 16.85
C ALA A 197 -0.10 -6.54 16.61
N PHE A 198 0.25 -6.13 15.38
CA PHE A 198 0.42 -4.72 15.04
C PHE A 198 -0.86 -3.90 15.18
N LYS A 199 -2.03 -4.46 14.85
CA LYS A 199 -3.31 -3.77 15.03
C LYS A 199 -3.66 -3.50 16.50
N GLN A 200 -3.10 -4.30 17.42
CA GLN A 200 -3.38 -4.22 18.86
C GLN A 200 -2.29 -3.45 19.62
N ALA A 201 -1.07 -3.39 19.08
CA ALA A 201 0.05 -2.74 19.71
C ALA A 201 0.16 -1.25 19.31
N ASP A 202 0.56 -0.42 20.26
CA ASP A 202 0.95 0.97 19.98
C ASP A 202 2.40 0.99 19.48
N THR A 203 2.56 1.11 18.17
CA THR A 203 3.86 1.13 17.47
C THR A 203 3.88 2.24 16.43
N PHE A 204 5.04 2.48 15.80
CA PHE A 204 5.13 3.46 14.70
C PHE A 204 4.34 3.03 13.45
N TYR A 205 4.01 1.75 13.29
CA TYR A 205 3.26 1.26 12.15
C TYR A 205 1.76 1.49 12.41
N HIS A 206 1.21 2.54 11.77
CA HIS A 206 -0.19 2.92 11.99
C HIS A 206 -1.13 2.03 11.18
N ILE A 207 -1.79 1.08 11.85
CA ILE A 207 -2.74 0.15 11.24
C ILE A 207 -3.85 -0.23 12.24
N GLY A 208 -4.98 -0.70 11.72
CA GLY A 208 -6.05 -1.31 12.53
C GLY A 208 -7.06 -0.33 13.12
N SER A 209 -6.73 0.96 13.16
CA SER A 209 -7.64 2.02 13.62
C SER A 209 -8.44 2.64 12.46
N ASP A 210 -9.66 3.12 12.74
CA ASP A 210 -10.39 3.94 11.76
C ASP A 210 -9.61 5.24 11.51
N PRO A 211 -9.18 5.51 10.26
CA PRO A 211 -8.47 6.75 9.94
C PRO A 211 -9.29 8.02 10.18
N LEU A 212 -10.64 7.95 10.20
CA LEU A 212 -11.48 9.11 10.52
C LEU A 212 -11.30 9.62 11.94
N GLU A 213 -11.00 8.72 12.88
CA GLU A 213 -10.79 9.08 14.29
C GLU A 213 -9.30 9.20 14.61
N SER A 214 -8.50 8.25 14.11
CA SER A 214 -7.10 8.14 14.50
C SER A 214 -6.20 9.21 13.88
N VAL A 215 -6.43 9.62 12.62
CA VAL A 215 -5.55 10.60 11.95
C VAL A 215 -5.65 11.99 12.61
N PRO A 216 -6.84 12.58 12.88
CA PRO A 216 -6.94 13.85 13.59
C PRO A 216 -6.24 13.83 14.95
N ARG A 217 -6.39 12.74 15.70
CA ARG A 217 -5.74 12.54 17.00
C ARG A 217 -4.21 12.50 16.86
N LEU A 218 -3.68 11.76 15.88
CA LEU A 218 -2.24 11.68 15.64
C LEU A 218 -1.64 13.04 15.26
N LEU A 219 -2.29 13.79 14.37
CA LEU A 219 -1.85 15.12 13.98
C LEU A 219 -1.84 16.08 15.17
N SER A 220 -2.92 16.10 15.96
CA SER A 220 -3.01 16.93 17.18
C SER A 220 -1.95 16.56 18.22
N ASN A 221 -1.79 15.26 18.51
CA ASN A 221 -0.79 14.78 19.46
C ASN A 221 0.65 15.08 18.99
N THR A 222 0.90 15.02 17.68
CA THR A 222 2.22 15.35 17.11
C THR A 222 2.49 16.85 17.25
N ALA A 223 1.50 17.70 16.97
CA ALA A 223 1.59 19.15 17.14
C ALA A 223 1.84 19.59 18.59
N GLN A 224 1.35 18.82 19.56
CA GLN A 224 1.60 19.08 20.99
C GLN A 224 3.04 18.73 21.41
N GLN A 225 3.68 17.79 20.73
CA GLN A 225 5.01 17.27 21.08
C GLN A 225 6.14 17.90 20.26
N CYS A 226 5.80 18.46 19.11
CA CYS A 226 6.76 18.90 18.10
C CYS A 226 6.37 20.29 17.57
N LYS A 227 7.38 21.12 17.31
CA LYS A 227 7.17 22.44 16.68
C LYS A 227 6.81 22.32 15.20
N TRP A 228 7.46 21.40 14.49
CA TRP A 228 7.28 21.16 13.07
C TRP A 228 6.73 19.76 12.84
N ILE A 229 5.77 19.68 11.94
CA ILE A 229 5.07 18.45 11.56
C ILE A 229 5.25 18.27 10.05
N TYR A 230 5.43 17.03 9.61
CA TYR A 230 5.74 16.69 8.23
C TYR A 230 4.86 15.53 7.76
N ALA A 231 4.42 15.60 6.52
CA ALA A 231 3.97 14.45 5.74
C ALA A 231 4.89 14.29 4.53
N LEU A 232 5.68 13.21 4.56
CA LEU A 232 6.77 13.01 3.60
C LEU A 232 6.27 12.29 2.34
N ASP A 233 6.69 12.76 1.16
CA ASP A 233 6.32 12.17 -0.13
C ASP A 233 7.53 11.51 -0.83
N TRP A 234 7.48 10.18 -0.95
CA TRP A 234 8.47 9.39 -1.68
C TRP A 234 8.08 9.21 -3.15
N LYS A 235 9.07 9.26 -4.04
CA LYS A 235 8.89 8.92 -5.46
C LYS A 235 9.21 7.43 -5.67
N GLN A 236 8.23 6.69 -6.20
CA GLN A 236 8.39 5.27 -6.57
C GLN A 236 8.91 4.39 -5.42
N PHE A 237 8.48 4.66 -4.18
CA PHE A 237 8.97 4.01 -2.97
C PHE A 237 9.16 2.50 -3.14
N ASP A 238 8.09 1.76 -3.46
CA ASP A 238 8.09 0.31 -3.64
C ASP A 238 9.18 -0.17 -4.61
N ALA A 239 9.36 0.48 -5.76
CA ALA A 239 10.34 0.08 -6.78
C ALA A 239 11.80 0.41 -6.39
N THR A 240 11.99 1.35 -5.48
CA THR A 240 13.31 1.86 -5.08
C THR A 240 13.91 1.16 -3.87
N VAL A 241 13.13 0.34 -3.16
CA VAL A 241 13.62 -0.40 -1.99
C VAL A 241 14.71 -1.38 -2.41
N SER A 242 15.88 -1.24 -1.80
CA SER A 242 17.07 -2.05 -2.09
C SER A 242 17.03 -3.37 -1.33
N ARG A 243 17.80 -4.36 -1.78
CA ARG A 243 17.82 -5.70 -1.16
C ARG A 243 18.21 -5.66 0.32
N PHE A 244 19.19 -4.84 0.69
CA PHE A 244 19.63 -4.74 2.09
C PHE A 244 18.55 -4.16 3.01
N GLU A 245 17.70 -3.27 2.50
CA GLU A 245 16.57 -2.69 3.25
C GLU A 245 15.49 -3.76 3.49
N ILE A 246 15.20 -4.58 2.48
CA ILE A 246 14.29 -5.73 2.61
C ILE A 246 14.83 -6.70 3.65
N ASN A 247 16.11 -7.10 3.54
CA ASN A 247 16.72 -8.02 4.51
C ASN A 247 16.66 -7.47 5.93
N ALA A 248 17.03 -6.21 6.15
CA ALA A 248 16.95 -5.57 7.47
C ALA A 248 15.53 -5.58 8.03
N ALA A 249 14.51 -5.31 7.20
CA ALA A 249 13.12 -5.36 7.63
C ALA A 249 12.66 -6.78 7.98
N PHE A 250 13.05 -7.79 7.20
CA PHE A 250 12.78 -9.20 7.50
C PHE A 250 13.50 -9.67 8.78
N ASP A 251 14.73 -9.24 9.03
CA ASP A 251 15.47 -9.57 10.24
C ASP A 251 14.81 -8.93 11.48
N ILE A 252 14.35 -7.68 11.38
CA ILE A 252 13.63 -6.99 12.46
C ILE A 252 12.34 -7.72 12.83
N ILE A 253 11.56 -8.20 11.86
CA ILE A 253 10.32 -8.96 12.17
C ILE A 253 10.63 -10.38 12.63
N LYS A 254 11.72 -11.00 12.16
CA LYS A 254 12.13 -12.34 12.59
C LYS A 254 12.37 -12.39 14.11
N ASP A 255 12.97 -11.33 14.66
CA ASP A 255 13.18 -11.18 16.12
C ASP A 255 11.88 -11.18 16.94
N LYS A 256 10.74 -10.94 16.28
CA LYS A 256 9.40 -10.90 16.89
C LYS A 256 8.59 -12.15 16.62
N VAL A 257 9.17 -13.18 16.00
CA VAL A 257 8.46 -14.39 15.60
C VAL A 257 9.05 -15.62 16.28
N THR A 258 8.18 -16.41 16.90
CA THR A 258 8.50 -17.75 17.38
C THR A 258 8.02 -18.77 16.34
N PHE A 259 8.96 -19.51 15.76
CA PHE A 259 8.65 -20.56 14.79
C PHE A 259 8.30 -21.87 15.49
N PRO A 260 7.19 -22.54 15.10
CA PRO A 260 6.79 -23.81 15.72
C PRO A 260 7.68 -24.99 15.32
N ASN A 261 8.37 -24.91 14.18
CA ASN A 261 9.29 -25.92 13.66
C ASN A 261 10.26 -25.32 12.64
N LYS A 262 11.26 -26.11 12.26
CA LYS A 262 12.32 -25.72 11.32
C LYS A 262 11.76 -25.46 9.91
N GLU A 263 10.77 -26.24 9.48
CA GLU A 263 10.12 -26.12 8.17
C GLU A 263 9.42 -24.77 8.01
N THR A 264 8.78 -24.27 9.07
CA THR A 264 8.15 -22.94 9.07
C THR A 264 9.22 -21.84 9.02
N GLU A 265 10.33 -21.99 9.73
CA GLU A 265 11.45 -21.02 9.65
C GLU A 265 12.10 -20.99 8.26
N ILE A 266 12.33 -22.15 7.65
CA ILE A 266 12.82 -22.26 6.25
C ILE A 266 11.80 -21.64 5.29
N THR A 267 10.51 -21.84 5.52
CA THR A 267 9.44 -21.25 4.71
C THR A 267 9.44 -19.72 4.81
N PHE A 268 9.70 -19.17 5.99
CA PHE A 268 9.87 -17.72 6.16
C PHE A 268 11.08 -17.21 5.37
N GLU A 269 12.20 -17.93 5.39
CA GLU A 269 13.37 -17.59 4.58
C GLU A 269 13.06 -17.65 3.08
N LEU A 270 12.36 -18.69 2.62
CA LEU A 270 11.89 -18.78 1.24
C LEU A 270 11.00 -17.58 0.87
N CYS A 271 10.09 -17.17 1.76
CA CYS A 271 9.25 -16.00 1.53
C CYS A 271 10.10 -14.74 1.38
N ARG A 272 11.14 -14.54 2.20
CA ARG A 272 12.09 -13.43 2.06
C ARG A 272 12.74 -13.44 0.68
N GLN A 273 13.24 -14.59 0.24
CA GLN A 273 13.90 -14.72 -1.05
C GLN A 273 12.95 -14.49 -2.24
N LEU A 274 11.73 -15.03 -2.19
CA LEU A 274 10.69 -14.79 -3.21
C LEU A 274 10.06 -13.39 -3.14
N PHE A 275 10.26 -12.65 -2.05
CA PHE A 275 9.90 -11.25 -1.94
C PHE A 275 10.94 -10.38 -2.66
N ILE A 276 12.23 -10.73 -2.56
CA ILE A 276 13.33 -10.05 -3.26
C ILE A 276 13.34 -10.41 -4.74
N HIS A 277 13.42 -11.70 -5.04
CA HIS A 277 13.52 -12.30 -6.37
C HIS A 277 12.15 -12.76 -6.83
N LYS A 278 11.55 -11.97 -7.72
CA LYS A 278 10.18 -12.16 -8.16
C LYS A 278 10.09 -12.04 -9.66
N LYS A 279 9.19 -12.84 -10.22
CA LYS A 279 8.85 -12.81 -11.64
C LYS A 279 7.49 -12.16 -11.81
N VAL A 280 7.30 -11.40 -12.89
CA VAL A 280 6.01 -10.83 -13.25
C VAL A 280 5.63 -11.22 -14.67
N ALA A 281 4.44 -11.78 -14.81
CA ALA A 281 3.74 -11.97 -16.08
C ALA A 281 3.13 -10.62 -16.52
N ALA A 282 3.84 -9.91 -17.40
CA ALA A 282 3.52 -8.55 -17.82
C ALA A 282 2.42 -8.46 -18.90
N PRO A 283 1.78 -7.30 -19.08
CA PRO A 283 0.69 -7.14 -20.05
C PRO A 283 1.07 -7.39 -21.52
N ASP A 284 2.36 -7.38 -21.85
CA ASP A 284 2.88 -7.64 -23.21
C ASP A 284 3.06 -9.14 -23.51
N GLY A 285 2.74 -10.01 -22.55
CA GLY A 285 2.89 -11.45 -22.68
C GLY A 285 4.28 -11.97 -22.32
N CYS A 286 5.20 -11.12 -21.85
CA CYS A 286 6.53 -11.50 -21.41
C CYS A 286 6.59 -11.71 -19.88
N ILE A 287 7.51 -12.57 -19.44
CA ILE A 287 7.88 -12.70 -18.03
C ILE A 287 9.17 -11.91 -17.76
N TYR A 288 9.10 -10.99 -16.81
CA TYR A 288 10.25 -10.20 -16.35
C TYR A 288 10.67 -10.58 -14.94
N TRP A 289 11.96 -10.42 -14.66
CA TRP A 289 12.53 -10.60 -13.33
C TRP A 289 12.78 -9.25 -12.66
N ALA A 290 12.38 -9.14 -11.39
CA ALA A 290 12.82 -8.09 -10.50
C ALA A 290 13.54 -8.72 -9.30
N HIS A 291 14.70 -8.16 -8.97
CA HIS A 291 15.53 -8.65 -7.87
C HIS A 291 15.63 -7.63 -6.72
N LYS A 292 14.70 -6.66 -6.66
CA LYS A 292 14.59 -5.69 -5.57
C LYS A 292 13.18 -5.11 -5.55
N GLY A 293 12.95 -4.15 -4.67
CA GLY A 293 11.67 -3.47 -4.50
C GLY A 293 10.61 -4.33 -3.81
N ILE A 294 9.54 -3.68 -3.37
CA ILE A 294 8.42 -4.31 -2.67
C ILE A 294 7.38 -4.80 -3.69
N PRO A 295 7.04 -6.10 -3.73
CA PRO A 295 5.90 -6.60 -4.50
C PRO A 295 4.59 -6.22 -3.80
N SER A 296 3.87 -5.23 -4.32
CA SER A 296 2.69 -4.61 -3.68
C SER A 296 1.49 -5.55 -3.40
N GLY A 297 1.53 -6.81 -3.84
CA GLY A 297 0.50 -7.81 -3.53
C GLY A 297 0.98 -8.96 -2.66
N SER A 298 2.20 -8.89 -2.12
CA SER A 298 2.64 -9.77 -1.03
C SER A 298 1.86 -9.49 0.25
N TYR A 299 1.65 -10.52 1.07
CA TYR A 299 1.09 -10.39 2.41
C TYR A 299 1.97 -9.46 3.29
N PHE A 300 3.27 -9.47 3.07
CA PHE A 300 4.24 -8.67 3.82
C PHE A 300 4.31 -7.20 3.38
N THR A 301 3.70 -6.81 2.26
CA THR A 301 3.84 -5.49 1.62
C THR A 301 3.77 -4.34 2.62
N SER A 302 2.71 -4.32 3.43
CA SER A 302 2.44 -3.19 4.33
C SER A 302 3.37 -3.18 5.55
N ILE A 303 3.75 -4.35 6.08
CA ILE A 303 4.69 -4.46 7.21
C ILE A 303 6.08 -4.01 6.75
N ILE A 304 6.60 -4.64 5.71
CA ILE A 304 7.96 -4.37 5.21
C ILE A 304 8.06 -2.94 4.69
N GLY A 305 7.06 -2.45 3.96
CA GLY A 305 7.03 -1.07 3.48
C GLY A 305 7.10 -0.05 4.61
N SER A 306 6.34 -0.27 5.70
CA SER A 306 6.34 0.64 6.85
C SER A 306 7.67 0.60 7.62
N ILE A 307 8.25 -0.58 7.83
CA ILE A 307 9.57 -0.71 8.49
C ILE A 307 10.66 -0.03 7.65
N VAL A 308 10.70 -0.29 6.34
CA VAL A 308 11.67 0.36 5.44
C VAL A 308 11.49 1.87 5.43
N ASN A 309 10.24 2.37 5.37
CA ASN A 309 9.97 3.80 5.41
C ASN A 309 10.50 4.42 6.72
N ARG A 310 10.22 3.79 7.86
CA ARG A 310 10.74 4.24 9.15
C ARG A 310 12.27 4.23 9.18
N LEU A 311 12.93 3.18 8.66
CA LEU A 311 14.40 3.10 8.58
C LEU A 311 14.99 4.25 7.73
N ARG A 312 14.38 4.56 6.59
CA ARG A 312 14.81 5.68 5.73
C ARG A 312 14.69 7.01 6.45
N ILE A 313 13.56 7.25 7.12
CA ILE A 313 13.30 8.48 7.87
C ILE A 313 14.33 8.61 9.01
N GLU A 314 14.51 7.57 9.81
CA GLU A 314 15.50 7.53 10.90
C GLU A 314 16.91 7.85 10.41
N TYR A 315 17.34 7.21 9.33
CA TYR A 315 18.65 7.46 8.74
C TYR A 315 18.81 8.91 8.30
N LEU A 316 17.85 9.46 7.54
CA LEU A 316 17.93 10.82 7.00
C LEU A 316 17.92 11.87 8.12
N TRP A 317 17.07 11.71 9.13
CA TRP A 317 17.05 12.61 10.29
C TRP A 317 18.38 12.60 11.03
N ARG A 318 18.88 11.41 11.38
CA ARG A 318 20.17 11.29 12.08
C ARG A 318 21.33 11.84 11.27
N TYR A 319 21.31 11.64 9.95
CA TYR A 319 22.34 12.18 9.07
C TYR A 319 22.32 13.72 9.04
N ILE A 320 21.13 14.34 9.03
CA ILE A 320 20.98 15.79 8.88
C ILE A 320 21.10 16.53 10.22
N THR A 321 20.50 15.99 11.29
CA THR A 321 20.36 16.68 12.59
C THR A 321 21.18 16.04 13.70
N GLY A 322 21.72 14.84 13.51
CA GLY A 322 22.42 14.08 14.55
C GLY A 322 21.49 13.35 15.54
N HIS A 323 20.17 13.34 15.32
CA HIS A 323 19.22 12.65 16.19
C HIS A 323 18.03 12.06 15.40
N SER A 324 17.25 11.17 16.06
CA SER A 324 15.98 10.65 15.52
C SER A 324 14.89 11.72 15.48
N PRO A 325 13.89 11.58 14.59
CA PRO A 325 12.66 12.38 14.70
C PRO A 325 11.99 12.10 16.05
N LYS A 326 11.43 13.13 16.68
CA LYS A 326 10.70 12.96 17.96
C LYS A 326 9.49 12.05 17.82
N VAL A 327 8.73 12.28 16.75
CA VAL A 327 7.55 11.49 16.38
C VAL A 327 7.70 11.03 14.94
N CYS A 328 7.38 9.78 14.67
CA CYS A 328 7.29 9.27 13.32
C CYS A 328 6.32 8.08 13.28
N PHE A 329 5.30 8.18 12.45
CA PHE A 329 4.36 7.11 12.12
C PHE A 329 4.45 6.82 10.64
N THR A 330 4.29 5.56 10.26
CA THR A 330 4.38 5.13 8.86
C THR A 330 3.27 4.15 8.53
N GLN A 331 2.79 4.18 7.28
CA GLN A 331 1.94 3.14 6.72
C GLN A 331 2.27 2.97 5.22
N GLY A 332 3.10 1.98 4.91
CA GLY A 332 3.70 1.86 3.58
C GLY A 332 4.62 3.04 3.31
N ASP A 333 4.41 3.72 2.18
CA ASP A 333 5.15 4.92 1.78
C ASP A 333 4.66 6.20 2.48
N ASP A 334 3.46 6.22 3.05
CA ASP A 334 2.92 7.38 3.75
C ASP A 334 3.53 7.50 5.15
N SER A 335 3.77 8.73 5.63
CA SER A 335 4.35 8.97 6.95
C SER A 335 3.94 10.31 7.57
N LEU A 336 3.84 10.33 8.89
CA LEU A 336 3.65 11.53 9.70
C LEU A 336 4.84 11.65 10.65
N CYS A 337 5.65 12.70 10.49
CA CYS A 337 6.83 12.94 11.31
C CYS A 337 6.74 14.27 12.06
N GLY A 338 7.46 14.40 13.17
CA GLY A 338 7.51 15.63 13.95
C GLY A 338 8.85 15.84 14.63
N ASP A 339 9.27 17.09 14.70
CA ASP A 339 10.50 17.54 15.35
C ASP A 339 10.39 18.99 15.88
N ASP A 340 11.33 19.41 16.73
CA ASP A 340 11.45 20.82 17.13
C ASP A 340 12.28 21.62 16.13
N GLN A 341 13.24 20.96 15.47
CA GLN A 341 14.07 21.56 14.45
C GLN A 341 13.39 21.51 13.08
N LEU A 342 13.48 22.60 12.32
CA LEU A 342 13.09 22.59 10.91
C LEU A 342 14.12 21.80 10.11
N VAL A 343 13.70 20.70 9.50
CA VAL A 343 14.45 19.95 8.50
C VAL A 343 13.83 20.27 7.15
N LYS A 344 14.55 21.02 6.31
CA LYS A 344 13.97 21.47 5.04
C LYS A 344 13.82 20.27 4.09
N PRO A 345 12.68 20.11 3.40
CA PRO A 345 12.49 19.02 2.44
C PRO A 345 13.57 18.94 1.36
N GLU A 346 14.17 20.07 0.98
CA GLU A 346 15.27 20.13 0.01
C GLU A 346 16.54 19.44 0.54
N ASP A 347 16.84 19.60 1.83
CA ASP A 347 18.00 18.97 2.48
C ASP A 347 17.80 17.44 2.52
N ILE A 348 16.58 16.99 2.82
CA ILE A 348 16.19 15.57 2.76
C ILE A 348 16.39 15.03 1.34
N ALA A 349 15.89 15.75 0.33
CA ALA A 349 16.01 15.34 -1.07
C ALA A 349 17.45 15.24 -1.55
N GLN A 350 18.31 16.17 -1.12
CA GLN A 350 19.72 16.19 -1.46
C GLN A 350 20.44 14.94 -0.93
N VAL A 351 20.22 14.58 0.35
CA VAL A 351 20.84 13.39 0.96
C VAL A 351 20.26 12.11 0.33
N ALA A 352 18.93 12.02 0.24
CA ALA A 352 18.23 10.84 -0.27
C ALA A 352 18.65 10.48 -1.71
N THR A 353 18.76 11.47 -2.60
CA THR A 353 19.06 11.23 -4.01
C THR A 353 20.44 10.59 -4.21
N ASN A 354 21.43 10.99 -3.41
CA ASN A 354 22.79 10.46 -3.49
C ASN A 354 22.86 8.95 -3.22
N ILE A 355 21.97 8.46 -2.36
CA ILE A 355 21.89 7.05 -1.94
C ILE A 355 20.82 6.27 -2.72
N GLY A 356 20.21 6.88 -3.73
CA GLY A 356 19.23 6.25 -4.62
C GLY A 356 17.82 6.18 -4.05
N TRP A 357 17.52 6.97 -3.02
CA TRP A 357 16.17 7.19 -2.52
C TRP A 357 15.61 8.46 -3.15
N TYR A 358 14.45 8.37 -3.79
CA TYR A 358 13.88 9.53 -4.47
C TYR A 358 12.80 10.17 -3.60
N PHE A 359 13.07 11.40 -3.18
CA PHE A 359 12.18 12.21 -2.36
C PHE A 359 11.51 13.31 -3.18
N ASN A 360 10.37 13.80 -2.73
CA ASN A 360 9.64 14.88 -3.39
C ASN A 360 9.46 16.09 -2.47
N PRO A 361 10.37 17.08 -2.52
CA PRO A 361 10.26 18.25 -1.65
C PRO A 361 8.96 19.03 -1.93
N ASP A 362 8.59 19.19 -3.19
CA ASP A 362 7.41 19.98 -3.60
C ASP A 362 6.06 19.39 -3.15
N LYS A 363 6.02 18.08 -2.87
CA LYS A 363 4.82 17.38 -2.37
C LYS A 363 4.89 17.05 -0.89
N THR A 364 6.00 17.37 -0.24
CA THR A 364 6.14 17.18 1.20
C THR A 364 5.42 18.33 1.89
N GLU A 365 4.40 17.99 2.66
CA GLU A 365 3.65 18.97 3.46
C GLU A 365 4.38 19.14 4.79
N TYR A 366 4.65 20.38 5.20
CA TYR A 366 5.21 20.65 6.52
C TYR A 366 4.73 21.98 7.06
N SER A 367 4.50 22.04 8.37
CA SER A 367 3.93 23.22 9.03
C SER A 367 4.10 23.16 10.54
N THR A 368 3.94 24.31 11.19
CA THR A 368 3.71 24.40 12.64
C THR A 368 2.22 24.33 12.99
N VAL A 369 1.35 24.26 11.98
CA VAL A 369 -0.10 24.20 12.09
C VAL A 369 -0.57 22.85 11.52
N PRO A 370 -1.13 21.95 12.34
CA PRO A 370 -1.41 20.59 11.91
C PRO A 370 -2.49 20.47 10.84
N GLU A 371 -3.41 21.43 10.73
CA GLU A 371 -4.43 21.49 9.68
C GLU A 371 -3.84 21.65 8.26
N MET A 372 -2.56 22.01 8.16
CA MET A 372 -1.83 22.18 6.90
C MET A 372 -1.02 20.93 6.49
N VAL A 373 -1.09 19.87 7.29
CA VAL A 373 -0.39 18.59 7.05
C VAL A 373 -1.42 17.46 6.99
N SER A 374 -1.26 16.56 6.04
CA SER A 374 -2.14 15.41 5.86
C SER A 374 -1.42 14.08 6.04
N PHE A 375 -2.09 13.11 6.65
CA PHE A 375 -1.60 11.74 6.77
C PHE A 375 -2.69 10.79 6.30
N LEU A 376 -2.36 9.77 5.49
CA LEU A 376 -3.33 8.88 4.85
C LEU A 376 -4.36 9.64 4.01
N GLY A 377 -3.94 10.78 3.45
CA GLY A 377 -4.77 11.70 2.67
C GLY A 377 -5.93 12.32 3.46
N ARG A 378 -5.75 12.51 4.76
CA ARG A 378 -6.69 13.19 5.69
C ARG A 378 -5.92 14.21 6.52
N THR A 379 -6.57 15.30 6.87
CA THR A 379 -6.11 16.24 7.90
C THR A 379 -7.23 16.47 8.89
N PHE A 380 -7.14 17.50 9.74
CA PHE A 380 -8.23 17.88 10.62
C PHE A 380 -8.54 19.37 10.52
N VAL A 381 -9.77 19.74 10.91
CA VAL A 381 -10.18 21.14 11.16
C VAL A 381 -11.04 21.13 12.42
N GLY A 382 -10.65 21.90 13.44
CA GLY A 382 -11.40 21.97 14.70
C GLY A 382 -11.55 20.62 15.41
N GLY A 383 -10.53 19.75 15.29
CA GLY A 383 -10.53 18.38 15.82
C GLY A 383 -11.31 17.35 14.99
N LEU A 384 -11.97 17.76 13.90
CA LEU A 384 -12.75 16.88 13.03
C LEU A 384 -11.94 16.46 11.81
N ASN A 385 -12.05 15.20 11.40
CA ASN A 385 -11.46 14.72 10.16
C ASN A 385 -11.93 15.54 8.96
N THR A 386 -11.00 15.87 8.08
CA THR A 386 -11.31 16.49 6.80
C THR A 386 -10.46 15.92 5.68
N ARG A 387 -10.96 16.04 4.46
CA ARG A 387 -10.24 15.71 3.22
C ARG A 387 -10.38 16.84 2.22
N ASP A 388 -9.35 17.00 1.40
CA ASP A 388 -9.36 18.00 0.33
C ASP A 388 -10.61 17.86 -0.57
N LEU A 389 -11.37 18.94 -0.65
CA LEU A 389 -12.62 19.01 -1.40
C LEU A 389 -12.40 18.65 -2.87
N LYS A 390 -11.35 19.18 -3.49
CA LYS A 390 -11.07 18.98 -4.92
C LYS A 390 -10.83 17.50 -5.20
N LYS A 391 -10.02 16.84 -4.36
CA LYS A 391 -9.77 15.39 -4.41
C LYS A 391 -11.06 14.58 -4.22
N CYS A 392 -11.89 14.94 -3.26
CA CYS A 392 -13.17 14.25 -3.02
C CYS A 392 -14.13 14.39 -4.21
N LEU A 393 -14.27 15.59 -4.77
CA LEU A 393 -15.09 15.82 -5.97
C LEU A 393 -14.56 15.04 -7.17
N ARG A 394 -13.25 15.08 -7.42
CA ARG A 394 -12.62 14.29 -8.49
C ARG A 394 -12.85 12.78 -8.32
N LEU A 395 -12.77 12.26 -7.10
CA LEU A 395 -13.06 10.84 -6.82
C LEU A 395 -14.53 10.48 -7.02
N LEU A 396 -15.44 11.42 -6.73
CA LEU A 396 -16.87 11.24 -6.95
C LEU A 396 -17.19 11.23 -8.45
N ILE A 397 -16.74 12.25 -9.18
CA ILE A 397 -17.03 12.44 -10.61
C ILE A 397 -16.29 11.44 -11.49
N PHE A 398 -15.03 11.13 -11.20
CA PHE A 398 -14.20 10.21 -12.01
C PHE A 398 -13.97 8.89 -11.25
N PRO A 399 -14.89 7.92 -11.35
CA PRO A 399 -14.69 6.60 -10.76
C PRO A 399 -13.64 5.77 -11.52
N GLU A 400 -13.14 4.71 -10.87
CA GLU A 400 -12.26 3.73 -11.52
C GLU A 400 -13.01 2.76 -12.43
N TYR A 401 -14.29 2.52 -12.13
CA TYR A 401 -15.20 1.64 -12.86
C TYR A 401 -16.48 2.40 -13.22
N LYS A 402 -17.19 1.94 -14.24
CA LYS A 402 -18.47 2.55 -14.64
C LYS A 402 -19.48 2.51 -13.50
N VAL A 403 -20.20 3.61 -13.28
CA VAL A 403 -21.32 3.69 -12.33
C VAL A 403 -22.62 3.47 -13.09
N GLU A 404 -23.32 2.38 -12.77
CA GLU A 404 -24.46 1.92 -13.57
C GLU A 404 -25.80 2.53 -13.17
N SER A 405 -25.91 3.14 -11.98
CA SER A 405 -27.17 3.72 -11.52
C SER A 405 -26.99 4.91 -10.57
N GLY A 406 -27.99 5.80 -10.56
CA GLY A 406 -28.04 6.93 -9.63
C GLY A 406 -28.12 6.50 -8.15
N ARG A 407 -28.63 5.29 -7.87
CA ARG A 407 -28.62 4.69 -6.51
C ARG A 407 -27.20 4.38 -6.03
N ILE A 408 -26.37 3.82 -6.92
CA ILE A 408 -24.95 3.55 -6.63
C ILE A 408 -24.20 4.89 -6.53
N SER A 409 -24.48 5.85 -7.41
CA SER A 409 -23.92 7.20 -7.32
C SER A 409 -24.25 7.87 -5.96
N ALA A 410 -25.49 7.76 -5.50
CA ALA A 410 -25.93 8.25 -4.19
C ALA A 410 -25.18 7.58 -3.03
N TYR A 411 -24.98 6.25 -3.08
CA TYR A 411 -24.17 5.52 -2.10
C TYR A 411 -22.73 6.05 -2.07
N ARG A 412 -22.09 6.19 -3.24
CA ARG A 412 -20.71 6.73 -3.35
C ARG A 412 -20.60 8.15 -2.82
N ALA A 413 -21.54 9.03 -3.19
CA ALA A 413 -21.57 10.41 -2.72
C ALA A 413 -21.72 10.51 -1.20
N LYS A 414 -22.59 9.67 -0.61
CA LYS A 414 -22.72 9.55 0.85
C LYS A 414 -21.39 9.12 1.48
N SER A 415 -20.75 8.05 1.01
CA SER A 415 -19.49 7.57 1.57
C SER A 415 -18.34 8.56 1.43
N ILE A 416 -18.26 9.30 0.32
CA ILE A 416 -17.22 10.34 0.13
C ILE A 416 -17.48 11.54 1.04
N SER A 417 -18.74 11.97 1.20
CA SER A 417 -19.13 13.04 2.13
C SER A 417 -18.80 12.67 3.59
N GLU A 418 -19.10 11.44 4.01
CA GLU A 418 -18.71 10.90 5.33
C GLU A 418 -17.19 10.88 5.52
N ASP A 419 -16.46 10.41 4.51
CA ASP A 419 -14.99 10.33 4.57
C ASP A 419 -14.32 11.73 4.60
N ALA A 420 -15.02 12.77 4.11
CA ALA A 420 -14.63 14.16 4.21
C ALA A 420 -15.13 14.85 5.52
N GLY A 421 -15.66 14.08 6.47
CA GLY A 421 -16.13 14.57 7.77
C GLY A 421 -17.41 15.40 7.72
N HIS A 422 -18.17 15.34 6.63
CA HIS A 422 -19.37 16.16 6.40
C HIS A 422 -19.16 17.68 6.48
N LEU A 423 -17.91 18.16 6.38
CA LEU A 423 -17.62 19.59 6.47
C LEU A 423 -17.84 20.35 5.15
N SER A 424 -18.03 19.63 4.04
CA SER A 424 -18.24 20.25 2.72
C SER A 424 -19.71 20.38 2.36
N ASP A 425 -20.18 21.63 2.31
CA ASP A 425 -21.54 21.96 1.85
C ASP A 425 -21.84 21.40 0.46
N ILE A 426 -20.88 21.46 -0.46
CA ILE A 426 -21.06 21.00 -1.84
C ILE A 426 -21.24 19.48 -1.89
N LEU A 427 -20.35 18.71 -1.26
CA LEU A 427 -20.46 17.25 -1.21
C LEU A 427 -21.76 16.82 -0.53
N ASN A 428 -22.13 17.48 0.57
CA ASN A 428 -23.37 17.21 1.30
C ASN A 428 -24.62 17.51 0.45
N LYS A 429 -24.62 18.61 -0.32
CA LYS A 429 -25.71 18.95 -1.24
C LYS A 429 -25.84 17.93 -2.37
N ILE A 430 -24.74 17.54 -3.01
CA ILE A 430 -24.73 16.50 -4.05
C ILE A 430 -25.31 15.18 -3.50
N ALA A 431 -24.78 14.70 -2.37
CA ALA A 431 -25.24 13.46 -1.74
C ALA A 431 -26.74 13.52 -1.38
N THR A 432 -27.20 14.66 -0.87
CA THR A 432 -28.62 14.86 -0.52
C THR A 432 -29.52 14.84 -1.75
N ARG A 433 -29.14 15.50 -2.85
CA ARG A 433 -29.91 15.54 -4.08
C ARG A 433 -29.98 14.18 -4.76
N LEU A 434 -28.85 13.48 -4.88
CA LEU A 434 -28.79 12.12 -5.41
C LEU A 434 -29.68 11.16 -4.61
N ARG A 435 -29.60 11.21 -3.28
CA ARG A 435 -30.49 10.42 -2.41
C ARG A 435 -31.96 10.73 -2.64
N ARG A 436 -32.33 12.00 -2.81
CA ARG A 436 -33.73 12.40 -3.04
C ARG A 436 -34.24 11.94 -4.40
N HIS A 437 -33.43 12.03 -5.45
CA HIS A 437 -33.83 11.68 -6.80
C HIS A 437 -33.86 10.16 -7.04
N TYR A 438 -32.89 9.42 -6.53
CA TYR A 438 -32.70 8.01 -6.88
C TYR A 438 -32.87 7.03 -5.69
N GLY A 439 -32.86 7.53 -4.45
CA GLY A 439 -32.63 6.69 -3.28
C GLY A 439 -31.16 6.26 -3.14
N VAL A 440 -30.82 5.52 -2.09
CA VAL A 440 -29.47 4.98 -1.86
C VAL A 440 -29.49 3.47 -2.03
N ALA A 441 -28.52 2.93 -2.78
CA ALA A 441 -28.31 1.48 -2.90
C ALA A 441 -27.98 0.85 -1.54
N SER A 442 -28.47 -0.37 -1.30
CA SER A 442 -28.04 -1.21 -0.19
C SER A 442 -26.62 -1.75 -0.42
N GLU A 443 -26.00 -2.28 0.63
CA GLU A 443 -24.67 -2.90 0.51
C GLU A 443 -24.66 -4.04 -0.51
N GLU A 444 -25.71 -4.86 -0.59
CA GLU A 444 -25.81 -5.99 -1.51
C GLU A 444 -25.94 -5.56 -2.97
N GLU A 445 -26.55 -4.40 -3.22
CA GLU A 445 -26.68 -3.80 -4.56
C GLU A 445 -25.35 -3.22 -5.06
N VAL A 446 -24.44 -2.82 -4.17
CA VAL A 446 -23.20 -2.13 -4.54
C VAL A 446 -22.10 -3.12 -4.89
N PRO A 447 -21.52 -3.04 -6.11
CA PRO A 447 -20.36 -3.84 -6.45
C PRO A 447 -19.20 -3.67 -5.46
N SER A 448 -18.50 -4.77 -5.15
CA SER A 448 -17.45 -4.78 -4.12
C SER A 448 -16.32 -3.74 -4.31
N TYR A 449 -16.09 -3.27 -5.54
CA TYR A 449 -15.10 -2.24 -5.87
C TYR A 449 -15.57 -0.79 -5.61
N PHE A 450 -16.85 -0.58 -5.32
CA PHE A 450 -17.40 0.71 -4.88
C PHE A 450 -17.67 0.79 -3.37
N LYS A 451 -17.69 -0.36 -2.69
CA LYS A 451 -17.88 -0.41 -1.24
C LYS A 451 -16.73 0.26 -0.51
N ARG A 452 -17.05 0.96 0.58
CA ARG A 452 -16.04 1.49 1.49
C ARG A 452 -15.34 0.32 2.19
N TYR A 453 -14.02 0.38 2.28
CA TYR A 453 -13.28 -0.53 3.15
C TYR A 453 -13.49 -0.12 4.60
N VAL A 454 -14.07 -1.02 5.40
CA VAL A 454 -14.23 -0.86 6.84
C VAL A 454 -13.19 -1.79 7.50
N PRO A 455 -12.14 -1.26 8.14
CA PRO A 455 -11.20 -2.09 8.88
C PRO A 455 -11.93 -2.78 10.04
N GLY A 456 -11.84 -4.11 10.14
CA GLY A 456 -12.32 -4.84 11.32
C GLY A 456 -13.73 -5.45 11.27
N MET A 457 -14.34 -5.59 10.09
CA MET A 457 -15.34 -6.64 9.83
C MET A 457 -14.74 -7.83 9.10
#